data_AF-A0A1E4ETP8-F1
#
_entry.id   AF-A0A1E4ETP8-F1
#
_cell.length_a   1.000
_cell.length_b   1.000
_cell.length_c   1.000
_cell.angle_alpha   90.00
_cell.angle_beta   90.00
_cell.angle_gamma   90.00
#
_symmetry.space_group_name_H-M   'P 1'
#
loop_
_entity.id
_entity.type
_entity.pdbx_description
1 polymer ?
#
loop_
_entity_poly.entity_id
_entity_poly.type
_entity_poly.pdbx_seq_one_letter_code
_entity_poly.pdbx_strand_id
1 'polypeptide(L)'
;MMLIEETAPAAEALPVAALRAHLRLAQGFEGPEDAAETAALAGFLRAAIATIEGRTGKVLLKRRFRMQLDDWRDRLGQSLPLAPVHSVERIEIDDGNGIVTALPVEGWRLVPDVQRPMILPTGVILPHVPRRGSVTVTFLAGFGDVWAQVPADLAQAVILLAARYYDDRSQDKGSHAMPFGVSALIEKWRAVRTLAGRGNREWR
;
A
#
# COMPACT_ATOMS: atom_id res chain seq x y z
N MET A 1 -9.85 -10.69 8.10
CA MET A 1 -9.05 -9.45 7.87
C MET A 1 -9.53 -8.77 6.61
N MET A 2 -9.95 -7.52 6.73
CA MET A 2 -10.33 -6.64 5.62
C MET A 2 -9.43 -5.39 5.65
N LEU A 3 -8.92 -4.98 4.49
CA LEU A 3 -8.06 -3.78 4.37
C LEU A 3 -8.68 -2.89 3.28
N ILE A 4 -8.97 -1.65 3.65
CA ILE A 4 -9.60 -0.67 2.77
C ILE A 4 -8.68 0.55 2.68
N GLU A 5 -8.48 1.05 1.47
CA GLU A 5 -7.91 2.37 1.22
C GLU A 5 -9.02 3.42 1.37
N GLU A 6 -8.86 4.38 2.28
CA GLU A 6 -9.87 5.42 2.53
C GLU A 6 -9.66 6.66 1.66
N THR A 7 -8.43 6.88 1.19
CA THR A 7 -8.06 8.06 0.39
C THR A 7 -7.25 7.63 -0.83
N ALA A 8 -7.63 8.12 -2.02
CA ALA A 8 -6.82 7.98 -3.22
C ALA A 8 -5.59 8.92 -3.21
N PRO A 9 -4.51 8.61 -3.95
CA PRO A 9 -3.41 9.54 -4.13
C PRO A 9 -3.88 10.80 -4.87
N ALA A 10 -3.34 11.95 -4.50
CA ALA A 10 -3.57 13.21 -5.21
C ALA A 10 -3.15 13.07 -6.69
N ALA A 11 -3.92 13.66 -7.60
CA ALA A 11 -3.65 13.55 -9.04
C ALA A 11 -2.31 14.21 -9.40
N GLU A 12 -1.97 15.30 -8.72
CA GLU A 12 -0.75 16.08 -8.91
C GLU A 12 0.49 15.34 -8.40
N ALA A 13 0.32 14.34 -7.52
CA ALA A 13 1.41 13.51 -7.03
C ALA A 13 1.83 12.42 -8.05
N LEU A 14 1.05 12.20 -9.10
CA LEU A 14 1.38 11.23 -10.15
C LEU A 14 2.43 11.81 -11.11
N PRO A 15 3.47 11.04 -11.50
CA PRO A 15 4.56 11.52 -12.33
C PRO A 15 4.22 11.52 -13.83
N VAL A 16 3.12 12.17 -14.21
CA VAL A 16 2.64 12.20 -15.61
C VAL A 16 3.68 12.79 -16.55
N ALA A 17 4.33 13.89 -16.15
CA ALA A 17 5.39 14.51 -16.94
C ALA A 17 6.59 13.56 -17.15
N ALA A 18 6.96 12.77 -16.14
CA ALA A 18 8.06 11.81 -16.26
C ALA A 18 7.71 10.66 -17.20
N LEU A 19 6.47 10.15 -17.15
CA LEU A 19 6.00 9.13 -18.08
C LEU A 19 5.95 9.66 -19.52
N ARG A 20 5.44 10.88 -19.72
CA ARG A 20 5.39 11.53 -21.04
C ARG A 20 6.80 11.67 -21.64
N ALA A 21 7.76 12.12 -20.84
CA ALA A 21 9.16 12.21 -21.24
C ALA A 21 9.76 10.83 -21.57
N HIS A 22 9.46 9.80 -20.76
CA HIS A 22 9.91 8.43 -21.01
C HIS A 22 9.39 7.87 -22.34
N LEU A 23 8.13 8.11 -22.65
CA LEU A 23 7.47 7.72 -23.90
C LEU A 23 7.90 8.57 -25.11
N ARG A 24 8.70 9.63 -24.90
CA ARG A 24 9.13 10.59 -25.93
C ARG A 24 7.94 11.20 -26.69
N LEU A 25 6.82 11.41 -26.00
CA LEU A 25 5.67 12.11 -26.57
C LEU A 25 6.05 13.57 -26.80
N ALA A 26 5.50 14.15 -27.87
CA ALA A 26 5.84 15.49 -28.30
C ALA A 26 5.61 16.52 -27.17
N GLN A 27 6.61 17.35 -26.92
CA GLN A 27 6.52 18.48 -26.00
C GLN A 27 6.86 19.76 -26.76
N GLY A 28 6.14 20.85 -26.51
CA GLY A 28 6.48 22.17 -27.06
C GLY A 28 5.76 22.56 -28.36
N PHE A 29 4.70 21.87 -28.77
CA PHE A 29 3.74 22.48 -29.70
C PHE A 29 2.90 23.52 -28.94
N GLU A 30 2.77 24.73 -29.49
CA GLU A 30 1.90 25.77 -28.92
C GLU A 30 0.45 25.28 -28.96
N GLY A 31 -0.05 24.85 -27.81
CA GLY A 31 -1.42 24.39 -27.61
C GLY A 31 -1.65 24.02 -26.14
N PRO A 32 -2.91 24.04 -25.66
CA PRO A 32 -3.23 23.56 -24.33
C PRO A 32 -2.82 22.09 -24.18
N GLU A 33 -2.35 21.70 -22.99
CA GLU A 33 -2.07 20.29 -22.70
C GLU A 33 -3.32 19.44 -23.04
N ASP A 34 -3.10 18.34 -23.75
CA ASP A 34 -4.18 17.40 -24.03
C ASP A 34 -4.64 16.75 -22.71
N ALA A 35 -5.80 17.20 -22.23
CA ALA A 35 -6.41 16.70 -21.00
C ALA A 35 -6.77 15.22 -21.11
N ALA A 36 -7.12 14.72 -22.30
CA ALA A 36 -7.41 13.31 -22.53
C ALA A 36 -6.13 12.47 -22.47
N GLU A 37 -5.03 12.94 -23.07
CA GLU A 37 -3.72 12.28 -22.94
C GLU A 37 -3.28 12.24 -21.46
N THR A 38 -3.37 13.37 -20.77
CA THR A 38 -2.99 13.49 -19.36
C THR A 38 -3.78 12.52 -18.47
N ALA A 39 -5.10 12.43 -18.69
CA ALA A 39 -5.95 11.49 -17.98
C ALA A 39 -5.61 10.02 -18.28
N ALA A 40 -5.31 9.69 -19.55
CA ALA A 40 -4.91 8.35 -19.96
C ALA A 40 -3.57 7.92 -19.33
N LEU A 41 -2.55 8.78 -19.38
CA LEU A 41 -1.25 8.54 -18.74
C LEU A 41 -1.38 8.37 -17.22
N ALA A 42 -2.21 9.19 -16.57
CA ALA A 42 -2.50 9.04 -15.15
C ALA A 42 -3.18 7.68 -14.84
N GLY A 43 -4.04 7.19 -15.73
CA GLY A 43 -4.64 5.85 -15.64
C GLY A 43 -3.60 4.73 -15.63
N PHE A 44 -2.66 4.75 -16.58
CA PHE A 44 -1.58 3.77 -16.64
C PHE A 44 -0.66 3.82 -15.41
N LEU A 45 -0.36 5.02 -14.91
CA LEU A 45 0.42 5.18 -13.68
C LEU A 45 -0.28 4.58 -12.47
N ARG A 46 -1.59 4.83 -12.29
CA ARG A 46 -2.37 4.23 -11.20
C ARG A 46 -2.35 2.70 -11.28
N ALA A 47 -2.52 2.14 -12.47
CA ALA A 47 -2.46 0.68 -12.68
C ALA A 47 -1.07 0.11 -12.36
N ALA A 48 0.00 0.78 -12.76
CA ALA A 48 1.38 0.36 -12.51
C ALA A 48 1.73 0.44 -11.01
N ILE A 49 1.34 1.52 -10.34
CA ILE A 49 1.49 1.70 -8.89
C ILE A 49 0.79 0.55 -8.17
N ALA A 50 -0.52 0.35 -8.40
CA ALA A 50 -1.29 -0.71 -7.74
C ALA A 50 -0.65 -2.10 -7.94
N THR A 51 -0.13 -2.38 -9.13
CA THR A 51 0.55 -3.65 -9.44
C THR A 51 1.85 -3.84 -8.65
N ILE A 52 2.65 -2.78 -8.52
CA ILE A 52 3.92 -2.81 -7.76
C ILE A 52 3.66 -2.88 -6.26
N GLU A 53 2.69 -2.12 -5.76
CA GLU A 53 2.27 -2.15 -4.36
C GLU A 53 1.76 -3.54 -3.97
N GLY A 54 0.91 -4.15 -4.79
CA GLY A 54 0.40 -5.51 -4.57
C GLY A 54 1.49 -6.58 -4.52
N ARG A 55 2.60 -6.41 -5.26
CA ARG A 55 3.72 -7.37 -5.29
C ARG A 55 4.73 -7.16 -4.16
N THR A 56 4.89 -5.92 -3.70
CA THR A 56 5.93 -5.56 -2.71
C THR A 56 5.38 -5.39 -1.29
N GLY A 57 4.06 -5.19 -1.15
CA GLY A 57 3.44 -4.73 0.09
C GLY A 57 3.86 -3.32 0.48
N LYS A 58 4.51 -2.59 -0.44
CA LYS A 58 4.93 -1.21 -0.21
C LYS A 58 3.83 -0.26 -0.67
N VAL A 59 3.63 0.84 0.04
CA VAL A 59 2.78 1.94 -0.39
C VAL A 59 3.70 3.04 -0.92
N LEU A 60 3.50 3.45 -2.16
CA LEU A 60 4.36 4.42 -2.83
C LEU A 60 4.02 5.84 -2.38
N LEU A 61 2.75 6.23 -2.55
CA LEU A 61 2.24 7.54 -2.16
C LEU A 61 1.42 7.45 -0.88
N LYS A 62 1.68 8.36 0.06
CA LYS A 62 1.09 8.36 1.40
C LYS A 62 -0.43 8.47 1.34
N ARG A 63 -1.10 7.51 1.97
CA ARG A 63 -2.55 7.38 2.00
C ARG A 63 -3.03 6.80 3.32
N ARG A 64 -4.31 7.03 3.61
CA ARG A 64 -5.02 6.46 4.75
C ARG A 64 -5.59 5.09 4.41
N PHE A 65 -5.37 4.16 5.34
CA PHE A 65 -5.89 2.81 5.28
C PHE A 65 -6.65 2.48 6.55
N ARG A 66 -7.68 1.66 6.40
CA ARG A 66 -8.44 1.05 7.49
C ARG A 66 -8.30 -0.46 7.39
N MET A 67 -7.68 -1.05 8.41
CA MET A 67 -7.55 -2.50 8.55
C MET A 67 -8.47 -3.00 9.65
N GLN A 68 -9.39 -3.89 9.32
CA GLN A 68 -10.24 -4.59 10.27
C GLN A 68 -9.79 -6.04 10.44
N LEU A 69 -9.72 -6.48 11.69
CA LEU A 69 -9.38 -7.84 12.10
C LEU A 69 -10.46 -8.37 13.06
N ASP A 70 -10.76 -9.65 12.98
CA ASP A 70 -11.71 -10.30 13.90
C ASP A 70 -11.10 -10.47 15.31
N ASP A 71 -9.78 -10.64 15.38
CA ASP A 71 -8.96 -10.59 16.61
C ASP A 71 -7.50 -10.25 16.24
N TRP A 72 -6.67 -9.92 17.22
CA TRP A 72 -5.23 -9.75 17.04
C TRP A 72 -4.58 -11.03 16.54
N ARG A 73 -3.67 -10.93 15.58
CA ARG A 73 -2.87 -12.08 15.12
C ARG A 73 -1.94 -12.59 16.22
N ASP A 74 -1.39 -11.66 16.98
CA ASP A 74 -0.63 -11.90 18.22
C ASP A 74 -0.86 -10.70 19.13
N ARG A 75 -1.26 -10.94 20.37
CA ARG A 75 -1.49 -9.86 21.34
C ARG A 75 -0.18 -9.25 21.84
N LEU A 76 0.96 -9.92 21.66
CA LEU A 76 2.27 -9.32 21.94
C LEU A 76 2.68 -8.33 20.84
N GLY A 77 2.07 -8.40 19.66
CA GLY A 77 2.34 -7.47 18.57
C GLY A 77 1.53 -7.74 17.32
N GLN A 78 0.90 -6.70 16.78
CA GLN A 78 0.13 -6.77 15.55
C GLN A 78 0.95 -6.21 14.37
N SER A 79 1.37 -7.08 13.46
CA SER A 79 2.01 -6.66 12.21
C SER A 79 1.02 -5.97 11.28
N LEU A 80 1.46 -4.91 10.60
CA LEU A 80 0.69 -4.25 9.56
C LEU A 80 1.06 -4.84 8.18
N PRO A 81 0.08 -5.05 7.28
CA PRO A 81 0.31 -5.71 5.99
C PRO A 81 0.95 -4.80 4.94
N LEU A 82 0.97 -3.48 5.20
CA LEU A 82 1.53 -2.45 4.33
C LEU A 82 2.72 -1.78 5.00
N ALA A 83 3.69 -1.33 4.20
CA ALA A 83 4.84 -0.56 4.65
C ALA A 83 5.25 0.50 3.61
N PRO A 84 6.03 1.53 3.96
CA PRO A 84 6.28 1.98 5.32
C PRO A 84 5.01 2.59 5.92
N VAL A 85 4.83 2.42 7.24
CA VAL A 85 3.74 3.06 7.99
C VAL A 85 4.29 4.31 8.66
N HIS A 86 3.66 5.45 8.38
CA HIS A 86 4.05 6.73 8.92
C HIS A 86 3.49 6.93 10.34
N SER A 87 2.20 6.65 10.51
CA SER A 87 1.52 6.81 11.79
C SER A 87 0.26 5.96 11.86
N VAL A 88 -0.04 5.45 13.05
CA VAL A 88 -1.38 4.90 13.36
C VAL A 88 -2.19 6.03 13.96
N GLU A 89 -3.35 6.32 13.38
CA GLU A 89 -4.20 7.44 13.79
C GLU A 89 -5.13 7.03 14.94
N ARG A 90 -5.72 5.83 14.84
CA ARG A 90 -6.55 5.27 15.91
C ARG A 90 -6.65 3.75 15.82
N ILE A 91 -6.93 3.14 16.96
CA ILE A 91 -7.31 1.75 17.09
C ILE A 91 -8.65 1.72 17.83
N GLU A 92 -9.62 0.98 17.31
CA GLU A 92 -10.97 0.90 17.83
C GLU A 92 -11.39 -0.56 17.96
N ILE A 93 -11.96 -0.95 19.10
CA ILE A 93 -12.53 -2.28 19.33
C ILE A 93 -14.04 -2.17 19.35
N ASP A 94 -14.69 -2.91 18.46
CA ASP A 94 -16.12 -3.19 18.47
C ASP A 94 -16.38 -4.40 19.38
N ASP A 95 -17.36 -4.30 20.27
CA ASP A 95 -17.72 -5.36 21.22
C ASP A 95 -18.62 -6.46 20.65
N GLY A 96 -19.08 -6.32 19.40
CA GLY A 96 -20.02 -7.22 18.74
C GLY A 96 -21.49 -6.91 19.03
N ASN A 97 -21.77 -5.94 19.90
CA ASN A 97 -23.11 -5.43 20.22
C ASN A 97 -23.31 -3.99 19.72
N GLY A 98 -22.38 -3.47 18.91
CA GLY A 98 -22.43 -2.15 18.32
C GLY A 98 -21.80 -1.04 19.17
N ILE A 99 -21.15 -1.38 20.29
CA ILE A 99 -20.36 -0.41 21.07
C ILE A 99 -18.92 -0.44 20.56
N VAL A 100 -18.47 0.70 20.05
CA VAL A 100 -17.09 0.90 19.60
C VAL A 100 -16.32 1.71 20.63
N THR A 101 -15.20 1.17 21.10
CA THR A 101 -14.31 1.83 22.07
C THR A 101 -12.96 2.09 21.44
N ALA A 102 -12.53 3.36 21.42
CA ALA A 102 -11.18 3.71 21.00
C ALA A 102 -10.15 3.30 22.07
N LEU A 103 -9.07 2.66 21.67
CA LEU A 103 -7.95 2.40 22.58
C LEU A 103 -7.20 3.72 22.85
N PRO A 104 -6.84 4.00 24.11
CA PRO A 104 -5.98 5.13 24.44
C PRO A 104 -4.64 5.03 23.70
N VAL A 105 -4.13 6.16 23.20
CA VAL A 105 -2.89 6.21 22.38
C VAL A 105 -1.68 5.77 23.20
N GLU A 106 -1.69 6.00 24.52
CA GLU A 106 -0.67 5.56 25.45
C GLU A 106 -0.63 4.04 25.67
N GLY A 107 -1.66 3.30 25.24
CA GLY A 107 -1.76 1.84 25.41
C GLY A 107 -1.00 1.02 24.35
N TRP A 108 -0.50 1.68 23.31
CA TRP A 108 0.19 1.02 22.20
C TRP A 108 1.23 1.95 21.57
N ARG A 109 2.15 1.39 20.79
CA ARG A 109 3.13 2.16 20.01
C ARG A 109 3.37 1.52 18.65
N LEU A 110 3.61 2.35 17.65
CA LEU A 110 4.09 1.91 16.34
C LEU A 110 5.60 1.69 16.41
N VAL A 111 6.05 0.53 15.96
CA VAL A 111 7.45 0.27 15.60
C VAL A 111 7.57 0.48 14.09
N PRO A 112 8.16 1.61 13.64
CA PRO A 112 8.32 1.87 12.24
C PRO A 112 9.36 0.91 11.65
N ASP A 113 9.02 0.29 10.53
CA ASP A 113 9.92 -0.57 9.77
C ASP A 113 9.47 -0.57 8.31
N VAL A 114 10.43 -0.61 7.38
CA VAL A 114 10.16 -0.52 5.94
C VAL A 114 9.67 -1.86 5.37
N GLN A 115 9.88 -2.97 6.08
CA GLN A 115 9.47 -4.31 5.67
C GLN A 115 8.28 -4.84 6.49
N ARG A 116 8.30 -4.66 7.80
CA ARG A 116 7.37 -5.25 8.77
C ARG A 116 7.06 -4.27 9.91
N PRO A 117 6.32 -3.18 9.65
CA PRO A 117 5.86 -2.30 10.70
C PRO A 117 4.92 -3.07 11.64
N MET A 118 5.03 -2.80 12.94
CA MET A 118 4.26 -3.51 13.98
C MET A 118 3.69 -2.55 15.00
N ILE A 119 2.49 -2.84 15.47
CA ILE A 119 1.89 -2.22 16.64
C ILE A 119 2.23 -3.11 17.84
N LEU A 120 2.91 -2.55 18.84
CA LEU A 120 3.21 -3.25 20.09
C LEU A 120 2.39 -2.61 21.24
N PRO A 121 1.99 -3.40 22.24
CA PRO A 121 1.47 -2.82 23.48
C PRO A 121 2.58 -2.04 24.20
N THR A 122 2.20 -1.00 24.92
CA THR A 122 3.11 -0.35 25.91
C THR A 122 3.11 -1.12 27.23
N GLY A 123 2.02 -1.81 27.54
CA GLY A 123 1.93 -2.79 28.62
C GLY A 123 2.39 -4.19 28.21
N VAL A 124 1.75 -5.22 28.76
CA VAL A 124 2.16 -6.63 28.53
C VAL A 124 1.59 -7.19 27.22
N ILE A 125 0.34 -6.84 26.90
CA ILE A 125 -0.44 -7.40 25.77
C ILE A 125 -1.41 -6.35 25.24
N LEU A 126 -1.77 -6.44 23.97
CA LEU A 126 -2.86 -5.69 23.38
C LEU A 126 -4.20 -6.08 24.04
N PRO A 127 -5.14 -5.12 24.20
CA PRO A 127 -6.44 -5.37 24.80
C PRO A 127 -7.22 -6.49 24.13
N HIS A 128 -8.02 -7.20 24.92
CA HIS A 128 -8.86 -8.29 24.45
C HIS A 128 -9.96 -7.79 23.50
N VAL A 129 -10.16 -8.48 22.38
CA VAL A 129 -11.30 -8.27 21.47
C VAL A 129 -12.45 -9.18 21.92
N PRO A 130 -13.64 -8.64 22.26
CA PRO A 130 -14.80 -9.43 22.66
C PRO A 130 -15.21 -10.49 21.61
N ARG A 131 -15.90 -11.55 22.06
CA ARG A 131 -16.46 -12.55 21.14
C ARG A 131 -17.43 -11.87 20.19
N ARG A 132 -17.29 -12.14 18.88
CA ARG A 132 -18.05 -11.48 17.79
C ARG A 132 -17.72 -10.00 17.60
N GLY A 133 -16.76 -9.48 18.35
CA GLY A 133 -16.19 -8.16 18.16
C GLY A 133 -15.18 -8.13 17.02
N SER A 134 -14.60 -6.96 16.80
CA SER A 134 -13.51 -6.78 15.84
C SER A 134 -12.63 -5.61 16.28
N VAL A 135 -11.41 -5.57 15.76
CA VAL A 135 -10.52 -4.42 15.91
C VAL A 135 -10.28 -3.74 14.57
N THR A 136 -10.47 -2.43 14.55
CA THR A 136 -10.18 -1.55 13.43
C THR A 136 -8.94 -0.73 13.75
N VAL A 137 -7.97 -0.73 12.83
CA VAL A 137 -6.78 0.12 12.87
C VAL A 137 -6.84 1.07 11.68
N THR A 138 -6.85 2.37 11.95
CA THR A 138 -6.72 3.41 10.91
C THR A 138 -5.31 3.98 10.96
N PHE A 139 -4.62 3.99 9.83
CA PHE A 139 -3.22 4.39 9.75
C PHE A 139 -2.86 5.02 8.40
N LEU A 140 -1.81 5.84 8.42
CA LEU A 140 -1.19 6.42 7.23
C LEU A 140 0.02 5.58 6.83
N ALA A 141 0.06 5.13 5.58
CA ALA A 141 1.18 4.39 5.01
C ALA A 141 1.59 4.99 3.68
N GLY A 142 2.89 4.95 3.38
CA GLY A 142 3.51 5.41 2.13
C GLY A 142 4.87 6.06 2.34
N PHE A 143 5.70 6.07 1.29
CA PHE A 143 7.02 6.71 1.35
C PHE A 143 6.94 8.23 1.48
N GLY A 144 5.91 8.87 0.90
CA GLY A 144 5.74 10.31 0.99
C GLY A 144 4.52 10.84 0.26
N ASP A 145 4.24 12.13 0.42
CA ASP A 145 3.13 12.83 -0.25
C ASP A 145 3.42 13.11 -1.72
N VAL A 146 4.70 13.25 -2.07
CA VAL A 146 5.14 13.62 -3.42
C VAL A 146 5.98 12.52 -4.05
N TRP A 147 5.94 12.43 -5.38
CA TRP A 147 6.65 11.40 -6.14
C TRP A 147 8.15 11.36 -5.87
N ALA A 148 8.78 12.52 -5.62
CA ALA A 148 10.21 12.62 -5.34
C ALA A 148 10.66 11.87 -4.07
N GLN A 149 9.72 11.51 -3.18
CA GLN A 149 10.00 10.76 -1.95
C GLN A 149 9.95 9.24 -2.17
N VAL A 150 9.46 8.78 -3.33
CA VAL A 150 9.45 7.36 -3.68
C VAL A 150 10.88 6.91 -4.01
N PRO A 151 11.36 5.76 -3.48
CA PRO A 151 12.66 5.23 -3.83
C PRO A 151 12.85 5.10 -5.35
N ALA A 152 14.02 5.54 -5.85
CA ALA A 152 14.25 5.73 -7.29
C ALA A 152 14.07 4.45 -8.12
N ASP A 153 14.36 3.29 -7.56
CA ASP A 153 14.16 1.98 -8.19
C ASP A 153 12.69 1.57 -8.29
N LEU A 154 11.89 1.80 -7.24
CA LEU A 154 10.43 1.62 -7.30
C LEU A 154 9.80 2.62 -8.27
N ALA A 155 10.26 3.87 -8.25
CA ALA A 155 9.80 4.90 -9.17
C ALA A 155 10.08 4.50 -10.63
N GLN A 156 11.30 4.02 -10.92
CA GLN A 156 11.68 3.54 -12.25
C GLN A 156 10.87 2.29 -12.66
N ALA A 157 10.62 1.36 -11.73
CA ALA A 157 9.79 0.19 -11.99
C ALA A 157 8.36 0.59 -12.40
N VAL A 158 7.79 1.61 -11.76
CA VAL A 158 6.47 2.16 -12.13
C VAL A 158 6.49 2.75 -13.53
N ILE A 159 7.48 3.57 -13.86
CA ILE A 159 7.57 4.19 -15.19
C ILE A 159 7.69 3.13 -16.29
N LEU A 160 8.57 2.14 -16.12
CA LEU A 160 8.74 1.04 -17.08
C LEU A 160 7.45 0.22 -17.27
N LEU A 161 6.73 -0.05 -16.17
CA LEU A 161 5.48 -0.80 -16.22
C LEU A 161 4.34 0.01 -16.85
N ALA A 162 4.22 1.29 -16.51
CA ALA A 162 3.22 2.18 -17.07
C ALA A 162 3.44 2.40 -18.58
N ALA A 163 4.70 2.55 -19.02
CA ALA A 163 5.04 2.60 -20.43
C ALA A 163 4.62 1.32 -21.17
N ARG A 164 4.86 0.15 -20.56
CA ARG A 164 4.39 -1.12 -21.12
C ARG A 164 2.87 -1.17 -21.27
N TYR A 165 2.10 -0.68 -20.30
CA TYR A 165 0.63 -0.61 -20.41
C TYR A 165 0.15 0.37 -21.47
N TYR A 166 0.90 1.45 -21.69
CA TYR A 166 0.62 2.41 -22.76
C TYR A 166 0.81 1.77 -24.15
N ASP A 167 1.91 1.05 -24.34
CA ASP A 167 2.30 0.42 -25.61
C ASP A 167 1.46 -0.82 -25.93
N ASP A 168 1.24 -1.68 -24.94
CA ASP A 168 0.52 -2.95 -25.09
C ASP A 168 -0.87 -2.87 -24.49
N ARG A 169 -1.82 -2.45 -25.33
CA ARG A 169 -3.25 -2.31 -24.98
C ARG A 169 -4.05 -3.59 -25.26
N SER A 170 -3.39 -4.65 -25.72
CA SER A 170 -4.03 -5.89 -26.15
C SER A 170 -4.19 -6.86 -24.99
N GLN A 171 -5.26 -7.66 -25.00
CA GLN A 171 -5.49 -8.75 -24.05
C GLN A 171 -4.78 -10.05 -24.51
N ASP A 172 -3.60 -9.95 -25.12
CA ASP A 172 -2.92 -11.14 -25.63
C ASP A 172 -2.38 -11.97 -24.45
N LYS A 173 -2.95 -13.17 -24.28
CA LYS A 173 -2.80 -14.03 -23.10
C LYS A 173 -1.40 -14.62 -22.94
N GLY A 174 -0.48 -14.33 -23.86
CA GLY A 174 0.86 -14.91 -23.92
C GLY A 174 1.87 -14.33 -22.92
N SER A 175 1.65 -13.12 -22.38
CA SER A 175 2.64 -12.47 -21.52
C SER A 175 2.03 -11.86 -20.24
N HIS A 176 1.45 -12.70 -19.40
CA HIS A 176 1.10 -12.32 -18.01
C HIS A 176 2.34 -12.13 -17.10
N ALA A 177 3.55 -12.41 -17.60
CA ALA A 177 4.79 -12.23 -16.87
C ALA A 177 5.14 -10.73 -16.74
N MET A 178 5.51 -10.32 -15.53
CA MET A 178 6.05 -8.98 -15.30
C MET A 178 7.38 -8.84 -16.06
N PRO A 179 7.63 -7.73 -16.78
CA PRO A 179 8.89 -7.54 -17.49
C PRO A 179 10.09 -7.76 -16.54
N PHE A 180 11.12 -8.46 -17.02
CA PHE A 180 12.26 -8.85 -16.18
C PHE A 180 12.91 -7.65 -15.47
N GLY A 181 13.10 -6.54 -16.19
CA GLY A 181 13.66 -5.32 -15.61
C GLY A 181 12.81 -4.75 -14.46
N VAL A 182 11.48 -4.81 -14.58
CA VAL A 182 10.57 -4.40 -13.49
C VAL A 182 10.69 -5.37 -12.30
N SER A 183 10.69 -6.68 -12.56
CA SER A 183 10.83 -7.70 -11.52
C SER A 183 12.13 -7.55 -10.73
N ALA A 184 13.26 -7.36 -11.43
CA ALA A 184 14.57 -7.19 -10.80
C ALA A 184 14.66 -5.96 -9.89
N LEU A 185 14.01 -4.84 -10.28
CA LEU A 185 13.98 -3.62 -9.47
C LEU A 185 13.16 -3.78 -8.19
N ILE A 186 12.04 -4.50 -8.24
CA ILE A 186 11.14 -4.63 -7.09
C ILE A 186 11.52 -5.76 -6.13
N GLU A 187 12.45 -6.64 -6.52
CA GLU A 187 12.71 -7.89 -5.79
C GLU A 187 13.15 -7.67 -4.34
N LYS A 188 14.07 -6.73 -4.09
CA LYS A 188 14.55 -6.41 -2.73
C LYS A 188 13.45 -5.80 -1.83
N TRP A 189 12.38 -5.30 -2.43
CA TRP A 189 11.26 -4.67 -1.71
C TRP A 189 10.19 -5.67 -1.31
N ARG A 190 10.22 -6.88 -1.86
CA ARG A 190 9.28 -7.94 -1.50
C ARG A 190 9.49 -8.37 -0.05
N ALA A 191 8.38 -8.58 0.64
CA ALA A 191 8.40 -9.15 1.97
C ALA A 191 8.84 -10.62 1.91
N VAL A 192 10.08 -10.91 2.28
CA VAL A 192 10.57 -12.29 2.44
C VAL A 192 9.90 -12.90 3.68
N ARG A 193 9.15 -13.98 3.47
CA ARG A 193 8.48 -14.74 4.53
C ARG A 193 9.17 -16.09 4.69
N THR A 194 10.03 -16.20 5.69
CA THR A 194 10.72 -17.46 6.04
C THR A 194 9.95 -18.30 7.06
N LEU A 195 8.97 -17.71 7.75
CA LEU A 195 8.09 -18.38 8.69
C LEU A 195 6.80 -18.82 7.98
N ALA A 196 6.60 -20.13 7.86
CA ALA A 196 5.27 -20.69 7.62
C ALA A 196 4.47 -20.57 8.93
N GLY A 197 3.28 -19.96 8.88
CA GLY A 197 2.48 -19.68 10.08
C GLY A 197 2.23 -20.94 10.92
N ARG A 198 2.18 -20.78 12.25
CA ARG A 198 1.57 -21.79 13.13
C ARG A 198 0.15 -22.03 12.60
N GLY A 199 -0.15 -23.27 12.21
CA GLY A 199 -1.45 -23.65 11.65
C GLY A 199 -2.61 -23.15 12.51
N ASN A 200 -3.70 -22.78 11.83
CA ASN A 200 -4.97 -22.34 12.41
C ASN A 200 -5.26 -23.14 13.69
N ARG A 201 -5.39 -22.45 14.84
CA ARG A 201 -6.00 -23.07 16.03
C ARG A 201 -7.44 -23.39 15.64
N GLU A 202 -7.74 -24.67 15.46
CA GLU A 202 -9.07 -25.16 15.13
C GLU A 202 -10.08 -24.57 16.12
N TRP A 203 -11.11 -23.92 15.58
CA TRP A 203 -12.26 -23.47 16.35
C TRP A 203 -13.03 -24.72 16.79
N ARG A 204 -13.08 -24.97 18.11
CA ARG A 204 -14.02 -25.89 18.75
C ARG A 204 -15.05 -25.10 19.54
#